data_AF-A0A1A9UVX7-F1
#
_entry.id   AF-A0A1A9UVX7-F1
#
_cell.length_a   1.000
_cell.length_b   1.000
_cell.length_c   1.000
_cell.angle_alpha   90.00
_cell.angle_beta   90.00
_cell.angle_gamma   90.00
#
_symmetry.space_group_name_H-M   'P 1'
#
loop_
_entity.id
_entity.type
_entity.pdbx_description
1 polymer ?
#
loop_
_entity_poly.entity_id
_entity_poly.type
_entity_poly.pdbx_seq_one_letter_code
_entity_poly.pdbx_strand_id
1 'polypeptide(L)'
;MHLNLFRFDPYHVKLAAVITSSKKSGSWRLTFDPILESDLKRNIAKCLNELIRCQVGRVQALSSLQKAAASKACSQARLHVFNTENEALANQINTIFENRKSAKDRVAAIKTKCETIKGKLRKKEDEMATLTNKSDPRKKNSVNYQFYCDLPDNYEELKGLINDYAARLDCMEDVNSEILSEHENKLLEMKAIERQIQGVLEGNEHYVEKIRTIYDSWFPTVDQVIGTINKHFSDFMQSMGYVGEVRLTRKDTYDFDSFGIEILVQYRQNVPLQALNRHVQSGGERAVAIAAFTLSMQHISHVPFRCVDEINQGMDARNERKIFDMLVDETTKTGCSQYFFVTPKLLRNLKSHKRASVHLVFNGRMIESKDAFMFVMPS
;
A
#
# COMPACT_ATOMS: atom_id res chain seq x y z
N MET A 1 -18.78 -112.08 -34.67
CA MET A 1 -18.82 -113.49 -34.20
C MET A 1 -19.55 -114.29 -35.28
N HIS A 2 -18.78 -115.08 -36.05
CA HIS A 2 -19.31 -115.99 -37.07
C HIS A 2 -20.22 -117.03 -36.44
N LEU A 3 -21.36 -117.34 -37.07
CA LEU A 3 -22.10 -118.57 -36.83
C LEU A 3 -22.66 -119.08 -38.16
N ASN A 4 -21.89 -120.00 -38.75
CA ASN A 4 -22.32 -120.88 -39.83
C ASN A 4 -23.42 -121.81 -39.29
N LEU A 5 -24.62 -121.72 -39.87
CA LEU A 5 -25.70 -122.66 -39.60
C LEU A 5 -25.77 -123.66 -40.75
N PHE A 6 -25.38 -124.89 -40.42
CA PHE A 6 -25.44 -126.09 -41.24
C PHE A 6 -26.85 -126.31 -41.83
N ARG A 7 -26.89 -126.57 -43.14
CA ARG A 7 -28.05 -127.10 -43.86
C ARG A 7 -28.33 -128.53 -43.39
N PHE A 8 -29.55 -128.79 -42.93
CA PHE A 8 -30.13 -130.13 -42.82
C PHE A 8 -31.15 -130.28 -43.96
N ASP A 9 -30.86 -131.17 -44.90
CA ASP A 9 -31.74 -131.54 -46.02
C ASP A 9 -32.67 -132.69 -45.57
N PRO A 10 -34.01 -132.56 -45.61
CA PRO A 10 -34.92 -133.43 -44.86
C PRO A 10 -35.56 -134.59 -45.65
N TYR A 11 -34.99 -135.06 -46.76
CA TYR A 11 -35.65 -136.04 -47.63
C TYR A 11 -34.99 -137.42 -47.72
N HIS A 12 -34.64 -138.04 -46.59
CA HIS A 12 -34.37 -139.49 -46.56
C HIS A 12 -34.96 -140.15 -45.31
N VAL A 13 -36.27 -140.33 -45.31
CA VAL A 13 -36.97 -141.28 -44.42
C VAL A 13 -37.16 -142.57 -45.20
N LYS A 14 -36.25 -143.54 -45.06
CA LYS A 14 -36.49 -144.93 -45.52
C LYS A 14 -37.46 -145.59 -44.55
N LEU A 15 -38.75 -145.59 -44.89
CA LEU A 15 -39.76 -146.44 -44.24
C LEU A 15 -39.43 -147.91 -44.58
N ALA A 16 -38.92 -148.65 -43.60
CA ALA A 16 -38.77 -150.10 -43.71
C ALA A 16 -40.15 -150.75 -43.52
N ALA A 17 -40.91 -150.91 -44.60
CA ALA A 17 -42.09 -151.78 -44.61
C ALA A 17 -41.62 -153.23 -44.78
N VAL A 18 -41.70 -153.99 -43.69
CA VAL A 18 -41.43 -155.43 -43.63
C VAL A 18 -42.49 -156.14 -44.45
N ILE A 19 -42.07 -156.72 -45.58
CA ILE A 19 -42.86 -157.56 -46.44
C ILE A 19 -42.23 -158.96 -46.37
N THR A 20 -42.77 -159.85 -45.53
CA THR A 20 -42.37 -161.26 -45.46
C THR A 20 -43.07 -162.08 -46.55
N SER A 21 -42.32 -162.67 -47.48
CA SER A 21 -42.84 -163.73 -48.36
C SER A 21 -42.08 -165.05 -48.15
N SER A 22 -42.83 -166.13 -47.97
CA SER A 22 -42.39 -167.52 -47.96
C SER A 22 -42.85 -168.19 -49.25
N LYS A 23 -42.00 -169.01 -49.88
CA LYS A 23 -42.25 -169.64 -51.19
C LYS A 23 -42.23 -171.17 -51.10
N LYS A 24 -43.40 -171.80 -51.25
CA LYS A 24 -43.59 -173.12 -51.91
C LYS A 24 -44.94 -173.09 -52.65
N SER A 25 -44.88 -173.37 -53.95
CA SER A 25 -45.98 -173.58 -54.91
C SER A 25 -47.07 -172.48 -55.03
N GLY A 26 -47.02 -171.67 -56.10
CA GLY A 26 -48.18 -171.01 -56.70
C GLY A 26 -48.90 -169.92 -55.90
N SER A 27 -48.46 -168.65 -56.05
CA SER A 27 -49.09 -167.39 -55.57
C SER A 27 -49.07 -167.21 -54.03
N TRP A 28 -48.66 -166.08 -53.44
CA TRP A 28 -49.48 -164.85 -53.35
C TRP A 28 -48.81 -163.65 -52.64
N ARG A 29 -49.35 -162.47 -52.98
CA ARG A 29 -49.69 -161.23 -52.20
C ARG A 29 -49.01 -160.96 -50.85
N LEU A 30 -48.76 -159.67 -50.61
CA LEU A 30 -48.58 -159.11 -49.27
C LEU A 30 -49.63 -158.05 -48.94
N THR A 31 -50.32 -158.32 -47.85
CA THR A 31 -51.31 -157.50 -47.14
C THR A 31 -50.61 -156.65 -46.08
N PHE A 32 -51.06 -155.41 -45.91
CA PHE A 32 -50.55 -154.46 -44.92
C PHE A 32 -51.03 -154.82 -43.50
N ASP A 33 -50.15 -154.70 -42.50
CA ASP A 33 -50.43 -154.96 -41.08
C ASP A 33 -51.13 -153.74 -40.43
N PRO A 34 -52.39 -153.86 -39.97
CA PRO A 34 -53.18 -152.76 -39.39
C PRO A 34 -52.56 -152.14 -38.13
N ILE A 35 -51.70 -152.88 -37.41
CA ILE A 35 -51.11 -152.43 -36.14
C ILE A 35 -50.05 -151.35 -36.40
N LEU A 36 -49.27 -151.51 -37.47
CA LEU A 36 -48.18 -150.58 -37.82
C LEU A 36 -48.71 -149.20 -38.25
N GLU A 37 -49.88 -149.16 -38.90
CA GLU A 37 -50.50 -147.91 -39.36
C GLU A 37 -51.00 -147.06 -38.18
N SER A 38 -51.57 -147.71 -37.15
CA SER A 38 -52.01 -147.07 -35.91
C SER A 38 -50.83 -146.45 -35.15
N ASP A 39 -49.70 -147.17 -35.07
CA ASP A 39 -48.50 -146.69 -34.40
C ASP A 39 -47.83 -145.51 -35.11
N LEU A 40 -47.82 -145.52 -36.45
CA LEU A 40 -47.31 -144.41 -37.23
C LEU A 40 -48.15 -143.13 -37.03
N LYS A 41 -49.49 -143.25 -37.08
CA LYS A 41 -50.40 -142.11 -36.84
C LYS A 41 -50.23 -141.52 -35.44
N ARG A 42 -50.06 -142.38 -34.41
CA ARG A 42 -49.84 -141.96 -33.02
C ARG A 42 -48.52 -141.20 -32.86
N ASN A 43 -47.45 -141.66 -33.50
CA ASN A 43 -46.14 -141.00 -33.44
C ASN A 43 -46.13 -139.66 -34.19
N ILE A 44 -46.78 -139.58 -35.35
CA ILE A 44 -46.94 -138.33 -36.10
C ILE A 44 -47.74 -137.31 -35.26
N ALA A 45 -48.82 -137.73 -34.61
CA ALA A 45 -49.61 -136.86 -33.74
C ALA A 45 -48.81 -136.33 -32.52
N LYS A 46 -47.98 -137.18 -31.89
CA LYS A 46 -47.06 -136.75 -30.82
C LYS A 46 -46.05 -135.71 -31.32
N CYS A 47 -45.40 -135.96 -32.45
CA CYS A 47 -44.44 -135.02 -33.04
C CYS A 47 -45.11 -133.68 -33.39
N LEU A 48 -46.30 -133.70 -33.98
CA LEU A 48 -47.06 -132.48 -34.29
C LEU A 48 -47.43 -131.68 -33.03
N ASN A 49 -47.86 -132.36 -31.95
CA ASN A 49 -48.19 -131.69 -30.69
C ASN A 49 -46.97 -131.06 -30.01
N GLU A 50 -45.82 -131.74 -30.01
CA GLU A 50 -44.55 -131.16 -29.52
C GLU A 50 -44.12 -129.96 -30.37
N LEU A 51 -44.30 -130.03 -31.70
CA LEU A 51 -43.97 -128.92 -32.61
C LEU A 51 -44.88 -127.70 -32.35
N ILE A 52 -46.18 -127.91 -32.16
CA ILE A 52 -47.13 -126.85 -31.79
C ILE A 52 -46.74 -126.24 -30.43
N ARG A 53 -46.42 -127.07 -29.43
CA ARG A 53 -45.99 -126.61 -28.11
C ARG A 53 -44.72 -125.75 -28.19
N CYS A 54 -43.74 -126.16 -28.98
CA CYS A 54 -42.53 -125.37 -29.24
C CYS A 54 -42.85 -124.04 -29.96
N GLN A 55 -43.77 -124.02 -30.92
CA GLN A 55 -44.18 -122.78 -31.58
C GLN A 55 -44.90 -121.83 -30.62
N VAL A 56 -45.79 -122.33 -29.75
CA VAL A 56 -46.44 -121.52 -28.72
C VAL A 56 -45.40 -120.91 -27.77
N GLY A 57 -44.42 -121.70 -27.32
CA GLY A 57 -43.32 -121.20 -26.49
C GLY A 57 -42.49 -120.12 -27.20
N ARG A 58 -42.22 -120.30 -28.50
CA ARG A 58 -41.51 -119.30 -29.32
C ARG A 58 -42.28 -117.99 -29.45
N VAL A 59 -43.60 -118.06 -29.68
CA VAL A 59 -44.46 -116.86 -29.77
C VAL A 59 -44.51 -116.12 -28.43
N GLN A 60 -44.61 -116.84 -27.31
CA GLN A 60 -44.57 -116.24 -25.97
C GLN A 60 -43.22 -115.56 -25.67
N ALA A 61 -42.10 -116.19 -26.03
CA ALA A 61 -40.77 -115.60 -25.89
C ALA A 61 -40.61 -114.34 -26.74
N LEU A 62 -41.08 -114.35 -28.00
CA LEU A 62 -41.07 -113.18 -28.87
C LEU A 62 -41.94 -112.03 -28.35
N SER A 63 -43.14 -112.32 -27.84
CA SER A 63 -44.00 -111.32 -27.21
C SER A 63 -43.33 -110.69 -25.98
N SER A 64 -42.64 -111.50 -25.17
CA SER A 64 -41.90 -111.03 -23.99
C SER A 64 -40.71 -110.16 -24.38
N LEU A 65 -39.96 -110.55 -25.42
CA LEU A 65 -38.86 -109.77 -25.97
C LEU A 65 -39.35 -108.43 -26.53
N GLN A 66 -40.49 -108.40 -27.23
CA GLN A 66 -41.08 -107.19 -27.77
C GLN A 66 -41.50 -106.21 -26.66
N LYS A 67 -42.11 -106.71 -25.57
CA LYS A 67 -42.44 -105.91 -24.39
C LYS A 67 -41.18 -105.35 -23.72
N ALA A 68 -40.14 -106.17 -23.55
CA ALA A 68 -38.87 -105.73 -22.98
C ALA A 68 -38.16 -104.68 -23.86
N ALA A 69 -38.19 -104.86 -25.18
CA ALA A 69 -37.63 -103.90 -26.15
C ALA A 69 -38.37 -102.56 -26.10
N ALA A 70 -39.70 -102.57 -26.04
CA ALA A 70 -40.51 -101.36 -25.90
C ALA A 70 -40.23 -100.64 -24.56
N SER A 71 -40.12 -101.39 -23.46
CA SER A 71 -39.77 -100.81 -22.15
C SER A 71 -38.37 -100.18 -22.17
N LYS A 72 -37.39 -100.85 -22.78
CA LYS A 72 -36.02 -100.32 -22.92
C LYS A 72 -36.02 -99.01 -23.71
N ALA A 73 -36.72 -98.97 -24.85
CA ALA A 73 -36.82 -97.76 -25.67
C ALA A 73 -37.49 -96.60 -24.90
N CYS A 74 -38.57 -96.88 -24.16
CA CYS A 74 -39.23 -95.87 -23.33
C CYS A 74 -38.31 -95.32 -22.23
N SER A 75 -37.58 -96.19 -21.51
CA SER A 75 -36.61 -95.77 -20.49
C SER A 75 -35.45 -94.97 -21.07
N GLN A 76 -34.95 -95.33 -22.26
CA GLN A 76 -33.89 -94.58 -22.94
C GLN A 76 -34.36 -93.17 -23.36
N ALA A 77 -35.59 -93.05 -23.88
CA ALA A 77 -36.17 -91.74 -24.21
C ALA A 77 -36.35 -90.86 -22.97
N ARG A 78 -36.84 -91.43 -21.84
CA ARG A 78 -36.96 -90.69 -20.57
C ARG A 78 -35.61 -90.21 -20.04
N LEU A 79 -34.58 -91.06 -20.11
CA LEU A 79 -33.23 -90.70 -19.68
C LEU A 79 -32.66 -89.57 -20.55
N HIS A 80 -32.91 -89.60 -21.85
CA HIS A 80 -32.48 -88.54 -22.76
C HIS A 80 -33.13 -87.20 -22.42
N VAL A 81 -34.46 -87.17 -22.25
CA VAL A 81 -35.19 -85.95 -21.86
C VAL A 81 -34.66 -85.40 -20.53
N PHE A 82 -34.51 -86.26 -19.51
CA PHE A 82 -33.98 -85.86 -18.21
C PHE A 82 -32.57 -85.27 -18.29
N ASN A 83 -31.69 -85.85 -19.11
CA ASN A 83 -30.34 -85.32 -19.30
C ASN A 83 -30.37 -83.95 -19.99
N THR A 84 -31.21 -83.76 -21.02
CA THR A 84 -31.33 -82.47 -21.71
C THR A 84 -31.89 -81.37 -20.80
N GLU A 85 -32.87 -81.70 -19.95
CA GLU A 85 -33.44 -80.76 -18.98
C GLU A 85 -32.42 -80.37 -17.90
N ASN A 86 -31.66 -81.33 -17.38
CA ASN A 86 -30.60 -81.05 -16.41
C ASN A 86 -29.48 -80.20 -16.99
N GLU A 87 -29.08 -80.43 -18.24
CA GLU A 87 -28.07 -79.62 -18.92
C GLU A 87 -28.57 -78.18 -19.13
N ALA A 88 -29.84 -78.00 -19.53
CA ALA A 88 -30.46 -76.70 -19.64
C ALA A 88 -30.50 -75.95 -18.29
N LEU A 89 -30.88 -76.64 -17.20
CA LEU A 89 -30.90 -76.06 -15.85
C LEU A 89 -29.48 -75.69 -15.37
N ALA A 90 -28.49 -76.54 -15.61
CA ALA A 90 -27.09 -76.26 -15.26
C ALA A 90 -26.58 -75.00 -15.98
N ASN A 91 -26.91 -74.85 -17.26
CA ASN A 91 -26.54 -73.67 -18.05
C ASN A 91 -27.23 -72.39 -17.54
N GLN A 92 -28.51 -72.47 -17.15
CA GLN A 92 -29.21 -71.34 -16.54
C GLN A 92 -28.58 -70.93 -15.21
N ILE A 93 -28.25 -71.90 -14.35
CA ILE A 93 -27.58 -71.66 -13.07
C ILE A 93 -26.24 -70.94 -13.28
N ASN A 94 -25.41 -71.42 -14.21
CA ASN A 94 -24.12 -70.79 -14.53
C ASN A 94 -24.29 -69.35 -15.02
N THR A 95 -25.26 -69.10 -15.91
CA THR A 95 -25.56 -67.75 -16.40
C THR A 95 -25.97 -66.81 -15.27
N ILE A 96 -26.79 -67.28 -14.32
CA ILE A 96 -27.20 -66.50 -13.15
C ILE A 96 -26.00 -66.22 -12.23
N PHE A 97 -25.10 -67.18 -12.04
CA PHE A 97 -23.88 -66.98 -11.23
C PHE A 97 -22.94 -65.92 -11.82
N GLU A 98 -22.68 -65.97 -13.13
CA GLU A 98 -21.86 -64.96 -13.81
C GLU A 98 -22.49 -63.57 -13.73
N ASN A 99 -23.81 -63.47 -13.96
CA ASN A 99 -24.53 -62.21 -13.81
C ASN A 99 -24.46 -61.65 -12.37
N ARG A 100 -24.60 -62.53 -11.36
CA ARG A 100 -24.47 -62.15 -9.94
C ARG A 100 -23.05 -61.66 -9.62
N LYS A 101 -22.02 -62.32 -10.15
CA LYS A 101 -20.62 -61.93 -9.97
C LYS A 101 -20.35 -60.55 -10.59
N SER A 102 -20.74 -60.37 -11.85
CA SER A 102 -20.61 -59.09 -12.56
C SER A 102 -21.34 -57.94 -11.83
N ALA A 103 -22.57 -58.18 -11.35
CA ALA A 103 -23.31 -57.19 -10.57
C ALA A 103 -22.59 -56.83 -9.25
N LYS A 104 -22.02 -57.82 -8.55
CA LYS A 104 -21.27 -57.61 -7.31
C LYS A 104 -20.01 -56.76 -7.55
N ASP A 105 -19.29 -57.02 -8.64
CA ASP A 105 -18.08 -56.27 -9.00
C ASP A 105 -18.41 -54.81 -9.35
N ARG A 106 -19.52 -54.56 -10.07
CA ARG A 106 -20.00 -53.20 -10.35
C ARG A 106 -20.36 -52.43 -9.08
N VAL A 107 -21.04 -53.07 -8.13
CA VAL A 107 -21.37 -52.43 -6.84
C VAL A 107 -20.10 -52.07 -6.06
N ALA A 108 -19.10 -52.97 -6.04
CA ALA A 108 -17.82 -52.69 -5.40
C ALA A 108 -17.10 -51.48 -6.05
N ALA A 109 -17.07 -51.41 -7.39
CA ALA A 109 -16.45 -50.31 -8.13
C ALA A 109 -17.16 -48.96 -7.91
N ILE A 110 -18.50 -48.96 -7.80
CA ILE A 110 -19.25 -47.73 -7.48
C ILE A 110 -18.95 -47.29 -6.05
N LYS A 111 -18.92 -48.23 -5.10
CA LYS A 111 -18.63 -47.94 -3.69
C LYS A 111 -17.25 -47.28 -3.52
N THR A 112 -16.21 -47.79 -4.16
CA THR A 112 -14.86 -47.20 -4.09
C THR A 112 -14.79 -45.81 -4.72
N LYS A 113 -15.50 -45.57 -5.84
CA LYS A 113 -15.62 -44.23 -6.44
C LYS A 113 -16.33 -43.25 -5.51
N CYS A 114 -17.43 -43.66 -4.88
CA CYS A 114 -18.14 -42.84 -3.91
C CYS A 114 -17.27 -42.52 -2.68
N GLU A 115 -16.51 -43.48 -2.16
CA GLU A 115 -15.57 -43.27 -1.05
C GLU A 115 -14.46 -42.28 -1.44
N THR A 116 -13.93 -42.38 -2.67
CA THR A 116 -12.92 -41.44 -3.19
C THR A 116 -13.48 -40.02 -3.32
N ILE A 117 -14.69 -39.87 -3.86
CA ILE A 117 -15.35 -38.56 -4.00
C ILE A 117 -15.63 -37.97 -2.62
N LYS A 118 -16.15 -38.76 -1.67
CA LYS A 118 -16.37 -38.33 -0.28
C LYS A 118 -15.07 -37.89 0.38
N GLY A 119 -13.96 -38.60 0.15
CA GLY A 119 -12.65 -38.22 0.65
C GLY A 119 -12.14 -36.89 0.07
N LYS A 120 -12.32 -36.67 -1.24
CA LYS A 120 -11.97 -35.39 -1.89
C LYS A 120 -12.85 -34.24 -1.39
N LEU A 121 -14.15 -34.48 -1.21
CA LEU A 121 -15.08 -33.49 -0.69
C LEU A 121 -14.68 -33.06 0.73
N ARG A 122 -14.44 -34.02 1.64
CA ARG A 122 -13.98 -33.72 3.01
C ARG A 122 -12.71 -32.89 3.03
N LYS A 123 -11.71 -33.25 2.21
CA LYS A 123 -10.47 -32.44 2.10
C LYS A 123 -10.76 -31.01 1.66
N LYS A 124 -11.66 -30.81 0.68
CA LYS A 124 -12.04 -29.48 0.22
C LYS A 124 -12.86 -28.71 1.25
N GLU A 125 -13.73 -29.38 2.00
CA GLU A 125 -14.45 -28.80 3.14
C GLU A 125 -13.49 -28.35 4.25
N ASP A 126 -12.49 -29.19 4.57
CA ASP A 126 -11.44 -28.86 5.55
C ASP A 126 -10.58 -27.69 5.08
N GLU A 127 -10.16 -27.68 3.80
CA GLU A 127 -9.43 -26.56 3.17
C GLU A 127 -10.24 -25.25 3.18
N MET A 128 -11.55 -25.32 2.90
CA MET A 128 -12.41 -24.14 3.01
C MET A 128 -12.52 -23.67 4.47
N ALA A 129 -12.68 -24.59 5.42
CA ALA A 129 -12.82 -24.25 6.84
C ALA A 129 -11.54 -23.61 7.42
N THR A 130 -10.35 -24.04 6.98
CA THR A 130 -9.08 -23.41 7.38
C THR A 130 -8.92 -22.03 6.77
N LEU A 131 -9.17 -21.87 5.47
CA LEU A 131 -9.04 -20.57 4.77
C LEU A 131 -10.06 -19.52 5.26
N THR A 132 -11.23 -19.96 5.71
CA THR A 132 -12.31 -19.08 6.22
C THR A 132 -12.26 -18.88 7.73
N ASN A 133 -11.19 -19.35 8.41
CA ASN A 133 -11.05 -19.31 9.87
C ASN A 133 -12.30 -19.81 10.61
N LYS A 134 -12.90 -20.90 10.10
CA LYS A 134 -14.13 -21.56 10.59
C LYS A 134 -15.38 -20.65 10.65
N SER A 135 -15.38 -19.53 9.94
CA SER A 135 -16.50 -18.60 9.89
C SER A 135 -17.00 -18.47 8.45
N ASP A 136 -18.31 -18.47 8.25
CA ASP A 136 -18.89 -18.27 6.92
C ASP A 136 -18.65 -16.81 6.46
N PRO A 137 -17.87 -16.58 5.39
CA PRO A 137 -17.57 -15.23 4.89
C PRO A 137 -18.81 -14.47 4.41
N ARG A 138 -19.91 -15.18 4.13
CA ARG A 138 -21.22 -14.64 3.74
C ARG A 138 -22.09 -14.26 4.95
N LYS A 139 -21.52 -14.18 6.16
CA LYS A 139 -22.20 -13.61 7.33
C LYS A 139 -21.94 -12.11 7.44
N LYS A 140 -23.00 -11.37 7.75
CA LYS A 140 -23.03 -9.90 7.83
C LYS A 140 -22.00 -9.24 8.76
N ASN A 141 -21.38 -10.03 9.66
CA ASN A 141 -20.36 -9.58 10.61
C ASN A 141 -18.91 -9.81 10.13
N SER A 142 -18.70 -10.26 8.88
CA SER A 142 -17.36 -10.40 8.28
C SER A 142 -16.91 -9.09 7.63
N VAL A 143 -15.64 -8.72 7.82
CA VAL A 143 -15.01 -7.53 7.20
C VAL A 143 -15.12 -7.55 5.67
N ASN A 144 -15.21 -8.74 5.08
CA ASN A 144 -15.27 -8.94 3.63
C ASN A 144 -16.67 -9.35 3.12
N TYR A 145 -17.72 -9.20 3.93
CA TYR A 145 -19.08 -9.67 3.61
C TYR A 145 -19.57 -9.16 2.25
N GLN A 146 -19.40 -7.87 1.97
CA GLN A 146 -19.86 -7.27 0.71
C GLN A 146 -19.12 -7.86 -0.51
N PHE A 147 -17.80 -8.02 -0.41
CA PHE A 147 -17.00 -8.63 -1.47
C PHE A 147 -17.47 -10.05 -1.82
N TYR A 148 -17.77 -10.89 -0.80
CA TYR A 148 -18.26 -12.25 -1.04
C TYR A 148 -19.71 -12.30 -1.56
N CYS A 149 -20.54 -11.29 -1.27
CA CYS A 149 -21.89 -11.18 -1.82
C CYS A 149 -21.90 -10.75 -3.29
N ASP A 150 -20.90 -9.97 -3.71
CA ASP A 150 -20.77 -9.49 -5.09
C ASP A 150 -20.11 -10.52 -6.02
N LEU A 151 -19.62 -11.65 -5.48
CA LEU A 151 -19.04 -12.74 -6.26
C LEU A 151 -20.12 -13.59 -6.95
N PRO A 152 -19.92 -13.99 -8.22
CA PRO A 152 -20.82 -14.91 -8.89
C PRO A 152 -20.90 -16.27 -8.19
N ASP A 153 -22.09 -16.87 -8.11
CA ASP A 153 -22.27 -18.24 -7.59
C ASP A 153 -21.89 -19.32 -8.64
N ASN A 154 -21.52 -18.93 -9.87
CA ASN A 154 -21.10 -19.83 -10.94
C ASN A 154 -19.59 -20.12 -10.89
N TYR A 155 -19.22 -21.41 -10.86
CA TYR A 155 -17.82 -21.84 -10.76
C TYR A 155 -16.94 -21.35 -11.90
N GLU A 156 -17.45 -21.36 -13.14
CA GLU A 156 -16.65 -20.94 -14.30
C GLU A 156 -16.42 -19.42 -14.33
N GLU A 157 -17.39 -18.63 -13.87
CA GLU A 157 -17.21 -17.17 -13.72
C GLU A 157 -16.22 -16.83 -12.60
N LEU A 158 -16.28 -17.52 -11.47
CA LEU A 158 -15.30 -17.36 -10.39
C LEU A 158 -13.88 -17.69 -10.86
N LYS A 159 -13.71 -18.77 -11.63
CA LYS A 159 -12.43 -19.14 -12.21
C LYS A 159 -11.94 -18.10 -13.23
N GLY A 160 -12.85 -17.52 -14.01
CA GLY A 160 -12.58 -16.40 -14.90
C GLY A 160 -12.05 -15.18 -14.15
N LEU A 161 -12.71 -14.78 -13.04
CA LEU A 161 -12.28 -13.68 -12.19
C LEU A 161 -10.92 -13.94 -11.55
N ILE A 162 -10.66 -15.14 -11.04
CA ILE A 162 -9.34 -15.50 -10.49
C ILE A 162 -8.25 -15.34 -11.55
N ASN A 163 -8.50 -15.80 -12.78
CA ASN A 163 -7.54 -15.65 -13.88
C ASN A 163 -7.36 -14.18 -14.29
N ASP A 164 -8.42 -13.36 -14.28
CA ASP A 164 -8.31 -11.92 -14.54
C ASP A 164 -7.48 -11.22 -13.47
N TYR A 165 -7.75 -11.47 -12.19
CA TYR A 165 -6.94 -10.92 -11.09
C TYR A 165 -5.49 -11.41 -11.13
N ALA A 166 -5.25 -12.68 -11.44
CA ALA A 166 -3.90 -13.22 -11.60
C ALA A 166 -3.17 -12.54 -12.78
N ALA A 167 -3.82 -12.39 -13.93
CA ALA A 167 -3.24 -11.70 -15.08
C ALA A 167 -2.96 -10.22 -14.76
N ARG A 168 -3.85 -9.54 -14.04
CA ARG A 168 -3.64 -8.16 -13.58
C ARG A 168 -2.46 -8.04 -12.63
N LEU A 169 -2.28 -9.00 -11.71
CA LEU A 169 -1.14 -9.06 -10.82
C LEU A 169 0.16 -9.35 -11.57
N ASP A 170 0.13 -10.26 -12.55
CA ASP A 170 1.30 -10.56 -13.41
C ASP A 170 1.69 -9.35 -14.29
N CYS A 171 0.71 -8.52 -14.68
CA CYS A 171 0.96 -7.26 -15.40
C CYS A 171 1.39 -6.11 -14.49
N MET A 172 1.19 -6.20 -13.18
CA MET A 172 1.78 -5.27 -12.23
C MET A 172 3.24 -5.68 -12.05
N GLU A 173 4.15 -4.91 -12.65
CA GLU A 173 5.60 -5.07 -12.46
C GLU A 173 5.93 -5.11 -10.95
N ASP A 174 6.91 -5.94 -10.56
CA ASP A 174 7.31 -6.18 -9.17
C ASP A 174 7.25 -4.86 -8.37
N VAL A 175 6.38 -4.80 -7.36
CA VAL A 175 6.28 -3.65 -6.46
C VAL A 175 7.65 -3.48 -5.82
N ASN A 176 8.50 -2.63 -6.40
CA ASN A 176 9.86 -2.46 -5.94
C ASN A 176 9.79 -1.88 -4.54
N SER A 177 10.11 -2.71 -3.54
CA SER A 177 10.12 -2.31 -2.13
C SER A 177 10.99 -1.07 -1.86
N GLU A 178 11.94 -0.80 -2.75
CA GLU A 178 12.78 0.39 -2.74
C GLU A 178 11.99 1.67 -3.02
N ILE A 179 10.94 1.64 -3.85
CA ILE A 179 10.07 2.79 -4.13
C ILE A 179 9.25 3.15 -2.88
N LEU A 180 8.76 2.16 -2.14
CA LEU A 180 8.05 2.39 -0.88
C LEU A 180 8.97 3.00 0.18
N SER A 181 10.19 2.45 0.30
CA SER A 181 11.22 3.00 1.19
C SER A 181 11.62 4.42 0.79
N GLU A 182 11.81 4.69 -0.51
CA GLU A 182 12.15 6.02 -1.03
C GLU A 182 11.00 7.02 -0.76
N HIS A 183 9.76 6.60 -0.95
CA HIS A 183 8.59 7.42 -0.64
C HIS A 183 8.49 7.74 0.87
N GLU A 184 8.69 6.75 1.74
CA GLU A 184 8.73 6.96 3.19
C GLU A 184 9.86 7.91 3.60
N ASN A 185 11.06 7.75 3.01
CA ASN A 185 12.19 8.64 3.26
C ASN A 185 11.89 10.08 2.79
N LYS A 186 11.32 10.26 1.60
CA LYS A 186 10.90 11.59 1.11
C LYS A 186 9.86 12.23 2.01
N LEU A 187 8.89 11.47 2.54
CA LEU A 187 7.92 11.99 3.50
C LEU A 187 8.59 12.46 4.81
N LEU A 188 9.61 11.76 5.28
CA LEU A 188 10.39 12.19 6.45
C LEU A 188 11.20 13.45 6.16
N GLU A 189 11.84 13.54 5.00
CA GLU A 189 12.58 14.72 4.56
C GLU A 189 11.66 15.94 4.42
N MET A 190 10.50 15.79 3.78
CA MET A 190 9.50 16.86 3.66
C MET A 190 9.10 17.38 5.03
N LYS A 191 8.77 16.48 5.98
CA LYS A 191 8.43 16.88 7.36
C LYS A 191 9.59 17.56 8.08
N ALA A 192 10.83 17.17 7.81
CA ALA A 192 12.00 17.81 8.40
C ALA A 192 12.19 19.25 7.86
N ILE A 193 12.04 19.43 6.54
CA ILE A 193 12.12 20.74 5.88
C ILE A 193 10.97 21.65 6.36
N GLU A 194 9.75 21.14 6.45
CA GLU A 194 8.60 21.89 6.98
C GLU A 194 8.87 22.39 8.40
N ARG A 195 9.44 21.56 9.28
CA ARG A 195 9.85 21.99 10.63
C ARG A 195 10.95 23.05 10.62
N GLN A 196 11.91 22.94 9.71
CA GLN A 196 12.96 23.96 9.57
C GLN A 196 12.38 25.30 9.12
N ILE A 197 11.49 25.29 8.12
CA ILE A 197 10.79 26.49 7.66
C ILE A 197 10.00 27.11 8.81
N GLN A 198 9.24 26.30 9.54
CA GLN A 198 8.47 26.77 10.68
C GLN A 198 9.34 27.42 11.76
N GLY A 199 10.48 26.79 12.10
CA GLY A 199 11.43 27.35 13.06
C GLY A 199 12.06 28.67 12.59
N VAL A 200 12.33 28.82 11.29
CA VAL A 200 12.83 30.07 10.71
C VAL A 200 11.76 31.16 10.74
N LEU A 201 10.49 30.83 10.43
CA LEU A 201 9.37 31.77 10.48
C LEU A 201 9.14 32.30 11.90
N GLU A 202 9.06 31.40 12.89
CA GLU A 202 8.93 31.76 14.30
C GLU A 202 10.13 32.59 14.78
N GLY A 203 11.34 32.22 14.36
CA GLY A 203 12.54 33.00 14.63
C GLY A 203 12.47 34.41 14.05
N ASN A 204 11.99 34.55 12.80
CA ASN A 204 11.85 35.85 12.14
C ASN A 204 10.80 36.73 12.83
N GLU A 205 9.65 36.18 13.20
CA GLU A 205 8.62 36.89 13.97
C GLU A 205 9.18 37.41 15.31
N HIS A 206 9.94 36.57 16.02
CA HIS A 206 10.61 36.96 17.27
C HIS A 206 11.62 38.10 17.07
N TYR A 207 12.41 38.09 15.98
CA TYR A 207 13.34 39.17 15.70
C TYR A 207 12.63 40.47 15.32
N VAL A 208 11.55 40.40 14.55
CA VAL A 208 10.73 41.57 14.22
C VAL A 208 10.14 42.19 15.49
N GLU A 209 9.64 41.38 16.41
CA GLU A 209 9.13 41.87 17.70
C GLU A 209 10.23 42.49 18.57
N LYS A 210 11.43 41.89 18.60
CA LYS A 210 12.59 42.47 19.27
C LYS A 210 12.99 43.82 18.68
N ILE A 211 13.06 43.94 17.36
CA ILE A 211 13.38 45.19 16.68
C ILE A 211 12.34 46.25 17.04
N ARG A 212 11.04 45.91 17.00
CA ARG A 212 9.96 46.82 17.39
C ARG A 212 10.11 47.27 18.85
N THR A 213 10.35 46.34 19.76
CA THR A 213 10.50 46.64 21.20
C THR A 213 11.67 47.60 21.46
N ILE A 214 12.81 47.36 20.81
CA ILE A 214 13.97 48.26 20.90
C ILE A 214 13.61 49.62 20.33
N TYR A 215 12.99 49.66 19.15
CA TYR A 215 12.59 50.91 18.49
C TYR A 215 11.63 51.75 19.35
N ASP A 216 10.60 51.13 19.93
CA ASP A 216 9.58 51.79 20.75
C ASP A 216 10.17 52.41 22.03
N SER A 217 11.31 51.89 22.51
CA SER A 217 12.04 52.48 23.63
C SER A 217 13.08 53.54 23.20
N TRP A 218 13.77 53.29 22.09
CA TRP A 218 14.86 54.12 21.60
C TRP A 218 14.37 55.39 20.91
N PHE A 219 13.40 55.28 19.99
CA PHE A 219 12.97 56.38 19.15
C PHE A 219 12.40 57.56 19.96
N PRO A 220 11.54 57.36 20.97
CA PRO A 220 11.07 58.47 21.82
C PRO A 220 12.21 59.19 22.54
N THR A 221 13.26 58.46 22.94
CA THR A 221 14.44 59.06 23.57
C THR A 221 15.19 59.95 22.58
N VAL A 222 15.35 59.50 21.33
CA VAL A 222 15.97 60.32 20.27
C VAL A 222 15.11 61.55 19.97
N ASP A 223 13.80 61.39 19.82
CA ASP A 223 12.87 62.48 19.53
C ASP A 223 12.86 63.53 20.66
N GLN A 224 12.93 63.10 21.92
CA GLN A 224 13.06 63.98 23.07
C GLN A 224 14.40 64.77 23.06
N VAL A 225 15.50 64.11 22.72
CA VAL A 225 16.81 64.78 22.59
C VAL A 225 16.77 65.82 21.48
N ILE A 226 16.26 65.46 20.29
CA ILE A 226 16.12 66.40 19.17
C ILE A 226 15.16 67.55 19.52
N GLY A 227 14.06 67.28 20.20
CA GLY A 227 13.14 68.31 20.68
C GLY A 227 13.81 69.29 21.66
N THR A 228 14.70 68.79 22.51
CA THR A 228 15.51 69.63 23.42
C THR A 228 16.51 70.49 22.65
N ILE A 229 17.22 69.91 21.67
CA ILE A 229 18.13 70.65 20.77
C ILE A 229 17.37 71.73 20.01
N ASN A 230 16.20 71.38 19.45
CA ASN A 230 15.37 72.30 18.68
C ASN A 230 14.94 73.49 19.53
N LYS A 231 14.43 73.24 20.76
CA LYS A 231 14.03 74.30 21.68
C LYS A 231 15.18 75.28 21.95
N HIS A 232 16.35 74.77 22.35
CA HIS A 232 17.52 75.62 22.61
C HIS A 232 18.00 76.35 21.36
N PHE A 233 18.01 75.69 20.20
CA PHE A 233 18.39 76.31 18.93
C PHE A 233 17.44 77.44 18.54
N SER A 234 16.13 77.23 18.63
CA SER A 234 15.12 78.24 18.37
C SER A 234 15.26 79.43 19.32
N ASP A 235 15.47 79.19 20.61
CA ASP A 235 15.71 80.24 21.61
C ASP A 235 16.97 81.07 21.27
N PHE A 236 18.07 80.40 20.88
CA PHE A 236 19.30 81.08 20.46
C PHE A 236 19.12 81.92 19.21
N MET A 237 18.49 81.35 18.17
CA MET A 237 18.22 82.08 16.94
C MET A 237 17.30 83.28 17.19
N GLN A 238 16.28 83.12 18.05
CA GLN A 238 15.36 84.18 18.42
C GLN A 238 16.06 85.32 19.18
N SER A 239 16.98 85.01 20.10
CA SER A 239 17.76 86.04 20.82
C SER A 239 18.60 86.91 19.89
N MET A 240 19.00 86.39 18.73
CA MET A 240 19.73 87.10 17.68
C MET A 240 18.80 87.82 16.68
N GLY A 241 17.48 87.67 16.81
CA GLY A 241 16.48 88.24 15.89
C GLY A 241 16.27 87.42 14.62
N TYR A 242 16.58 86.12 14.65
CA TYR A 242 16.38 85.17 13.56
C TYR A 242 15.39 84.08 13.99
N VAL A 243 14.94 83.26 13.04
CA VAL A 243 14.14 82.06 13.33
C VAL A 243 14.94 80.85 12.89
N GLY A 244 14.95 79.81 13.72
CA GLY A 244 15.60 78.55 13.42
C GLY A 244 14.86 77.37 14.00
N GLU A 245 14.88 76.26 13.27
CA GLU A 245 14.27 75.00 13.64
C GLU A 245 15.23 73.85 13.31
N VAL A 246 15.30 72.85 14.17
CA VAL A 246 16.01 71.60 13.95
C VAL A 246 14.99 70.49 13.88
N ARG A 247 15.02 69.74 12.79
CA ARG A 247 14.09 68.64 12.54
C ARG A 247 14.83 67.33 12.28
N LEU A 248 14.26 66.24 12.77
CA LEU A 248 14.66 64.89 12.36
C LEU A 248 13.96 64.52 11.03
N THR A 249 14.75 64.19 10.02
CA THR A 249 14.28 63.71 8.72
C THR A 249 14.47 62.21 8.60
N ARG A 250 13.48 61.52 8.02
CA ARG A 250 13.52 60.08 7.72
C ARG A 250 12.56 59.77 6.57
N LYS A 251 12.88 58.76 5.75
CA LYS A 251 11.98 58.28 4.68
C LYS A 251 10.96 57.28 5.21
N ASP A 252 11.41 56.36 6.05
CA ASP A 252 10.59 55.32 6.66
C ASP A 252 11.01 55.07 8.12
N THR A 253 10.21 54.31 8.85
CA THR A 253 10.34 53.99 10.28
C THR A 253 11.64 53.24 10.58
N TYR A 254 11.98 52.25 9.74
CA TYR A 254 13.13 51.36 9.90
C TYR A 254 14.26 51.59 8.88
N ASP A 255 14.15 52.62 8.03
CA ASP A 255 15.20 53.02 7.09
C ASP A 255 16.21 53.93 7.80
N PHE A 256 17.02 53.35 8.68
CA PHE A 256 17.97 54.07 9.55
C PHE A 256 19.02 54.86 8.77
N ASP A 257 19.39 54.42 7.56
CA ASP A 257 20.34 55.13 6.69
C ASP A 257 19.77 56.46 6.18
N SER A 258 18.44 56.58 6.13
CA SER A 258 17.76 57.83 5.76
C SER A 258 17.61 58.82 6.91
N PHE A 259 17.96 58.43 8.14
CA PHE A 259 17.84 59.32 9.29
C PHE A 259 18.85 60.46 9.17
N GLY A 260 18.35 61.68 9.26
CA GLY A 260 19.15 62.88 9.15
C GLY A 260 18.65 63.97 10.08
N ILE A 261 19.53 64.92 10.38
CA ILE A 261 19.16 66.15 11.06
C ILE A 261 19.16 67.26 10.02
N GLU A 262 18.02 67.92 9.85
CA GLU A 262 17.87 69.07 8.98
C GLU A 262 17.77 70.34 9.83
N ILE A 263 18.66 71.29 9.57
CA ILE A 263 18.66 72.60 10.21
C ILE A 263 17.99 73.58 9.26
N LEU A 264 16.90 74.19 9.69
CA LEU A 264 16.17 75.21 8.95
C LEU A 264 16.36 76.57 9.58
N VAL A 265 16.53 77.60 8.75
CA VAL A 265 16.84 78.95 9.20
C VAL A 265 16.10 79.99 8.37
N GLN A 266 15.79 81.10 9.03
CA GLN A 266 15.20 82.28 8.41
C GLN A 266 15.83 83.53 9.02
N TYR A 267 16.60 84.26 8.20
CA TYR A 267 17.27 85.50 8.61
C TYR A 267 16.46 86.76 8.34
N ARG A 268 15.43 86.67 7.48
CA ARG A 268 14.60 87.79 7.04
C ARG A 268 13.13 87.39 7.11
N GLN A 269 12.29 88.28 7.61
CA GLN A 269 10.85 88.01 7.82
C GLN A 269 10.09 87.67 6.52
N ASN A 270 10.58 88.12 5.36
CA ASN A 270 9.91 87.92 4.06
C ASN A 270 10.32 86.62 3.33
N VAL A 271 11.24 85.83 3.88
CA VAL A 271 11.71 84.58 3.28
C VAL A 271 11.19 83.42 4.13
N PRO A 272 10.63 82.35 3.54
CA PRO A 272 10.20 81.20 4.33
C PRO A 272 11.40 80.52 5.01
N LEU A 273 11.11 79.67 6.01
CA LEU A 273 12.11 78.81 6.64
C LEU A 273 12.77 77.91 5.59
N GLN A 274 14.09 77.94 5.49
CA GLN A 274 14.83 77.20 4.46
C GLN A 274 15.91 76.34 5.09
N ALA A 275 16.10 75.14 4.54
CA ALA A 275 17.21 74.28 4.92
C ALA A 275 18.56 75.00 4.73
N LEU A 276 19.46 74.78 5.67
CA LEU A 276 20.81 75.34 5.64
C LEU A 276 21.58 74.75 4.44
N ASN A 277 21.83 75.58 3.43
CA ASN A 277 22.42 75.20 2.17
C ASN A 277 23.49 76.21 1.71
N ARG A 278 24.63 75.71 1.23
CA ARG A 278 25.72 76.56 0.71
C ARG A 278 25.30 77.54 -0.39
N HIS A 279 24.20 77.28 -1.10
CA HIS A 279 23.76 78.09 -2.24
C HIS A 279 22.80 79.22 -1.88
N VAL A 280 22.18 79.18 -0.69
CA VAL A 280 21.09 80.08 -0.32
C VAL A 280 21.54 81.11 0.72
N GLN A 281 22.37 80.69 1.68
CA GLN A 281 22.82 81.56 2.77
C GLN A 281 24.27 82.04 2.57
N SER A 282 24.55 83.24 3.09
CA SER A 282 25.92 83.78 3.09
C SER A 282 26.88 82.97 3.97
N GLY A 283 28.19 83.16 3.80
CA GLY A 283 29.19 82.53 4.66
C GLY A 283 28.99 82.82 6.15
N GLY A 284 28.71 84.08 6.49
CA GLY A 284 28.50 84.50 7.87
C GLY A 284 27.21 83.96 8.48
N GLU A 285 26.10 83.97 7.72
CA GLU A 285 24.83 83.38 8.18
C GLU A 285 24.99 81.88 8.47
N ARG A 286 25.71 81.14 7.61
CA ARG A 286 25.97 79.72 7.87
C ARG A 286 26.79 79.51 9.13
N ALA A 287 27.81 80.33 9.36
CA ALA A 287 28.61 80.26 10.58
C ALA A 287 27.77 80.53 11.84
N VAL A 288 26.87 81.51 11.81
CA VAL A 288 25.91 81.82 12.88
C VAL A 288 25.04 80.60 13.21
N ALA A 289 24.41 79.98 12.20
CA ALA A 289 23.57 78.82 12.41
C ALA A 289 24.34 77.62 12.97
N ILE A 290 25.54 77.35 12.44
CA ILE A 290 26.38 76.24 12.89
C ILE A 290 26.84 76.46 14.35
N ALA A 291 27.23 77.69 14.69
CA ALA A 291 27.62 78.03 16.06
C ALA A 291 26.44 77.90 17.03
N ALA A 292 25.26 78.43 16.68
CA ALA A 292 24.05 78.30 17.49
C ALA A 292 23.62 76.83 17.68
N PHE A 293 23.70 76.01 16.62
CA PHE A 293 23.41 74.58 16.68
C PHE A 293 24.43 73.83 17.55
N THR A 294 25.71 74.18 17.45
CA THR A 294 26.75 73.59 18.30
C THR A 294 26.50 73.91 19.76
N LEU A 295 26.05 75.12 20.08
CA LEU A 295 25.70 75.53 21.45
C LEU A 295 24.45 74.82 21.96
N SER A 296 23.42 74.64 21.14
CA SER A 296 22.20 73.93 21.56
C SER A 296 22.47 72.46 21.91
N MET A 297 23.41 71.81 21.20
CA MET A 297 23.85 70.45 21.55
C MET A 297 24.66 70.37 22.86
N GLN A 298 25.30 71.46 23.29
CA GLN A 298 26.12 71.45 24.50
C GLN A 298 25.31 71.29 25.78
N HIS A 299 24.03 71.68 25.79
CA HIS A 299 23.14 71.48 26.93
C HIS A 299 22.87 70.00 27.25
N ILE A 300 23.11 69.11 26.29
CA ILE A 300 22.86 67.66 26.44
C ILE A 300 24.14 66.91 26.81
N SER A 301 25.32 67.52 26.58
CA SER A 301 26.60 66.93 26.97
C SER A 301 27.09 67.54 28.28
N HIS A 302 27.42 66.70 29.25
CA HIS A 302 28.10 67.14 30.48
C HIS A 302 29.59 66.88 30.36
N VAL A 303 30.36 67.93 30.09
CA VAL A 303 31.84 67.91 30.12
C VAL A 303 32.36 69.01 31.04
N PRO A 304 33.50 68.80 31.73
CA PRO A 304 34.01 69.75 32.71
C PRO A 304 34.49 71.07 32.09
N PHE A 305 35.08 71.01 30.90
CA PHE A 305 35.52 72.18 30.16
C PHE A 305 35.32 72.01 28.65
N ARG A 306 35.23 73.13 27.93
CA ARG A 306 35.10 73.21 26.48
C ARG A 306 36.07 74.24 25.92
N CYS A 307 36.73 73.90 24.82
CA CYS A 307 37.60 74.81 24.10
C CYS A 307 36.97 75.10 22.73
N VAL A 308 36.87 76.37 22.40
CA VAL A 308 36.28 76.86 21.16
C VAL A 308 37.30 77.80 20.54
N ASP A 309 37.78 77.44 19.36
CA ASP A 309 38.78 78.23 18.61
C ASP A 309 38.14 78.85 17.37
N GLU A 310 38.59 80.05 17.02
CA GLU A 310 38.23 80.81 15.82
C GLU A 310 36.73 80.97 15.52
N ILE A 311 35.86 80.84 16.53
CA ILE A 311 34.40 80.81 16.33
C ILE A 311 33.83 82.10 15.73
N ASN A 312 34.53 83.21 15.85
CA ASN A 312 34.12 84.53 15.36
C ASN A 312 34.70 84.88 13.98
N GLN A 313 35.38 83.95 13.29
CA GLN A 313 35.89 84.15 11.94
C GLN A 313 34.84 83.85 10.85
N GLY A 314 34.99 84.46 9.67
CA GLY A 314 34.10 84.22 8.53
C GLY A 314 32.72 84.90 8.61
N MET A 315 32.51 85.77 9.61
CA MET A 315 31.28 86.54 9.83
C MET A 315 31.51 88.05 9.69
N ASP A 316 30.45 88.79 9.35
CA ASP A 316 30.44 90.24 9.40
C ASP A 316 30.31 90.76 10.84
N ALA A 317 30.69 92.01 11.07
CA ALA A 317 30.79 92.58 12.43
C ALA A 317 29.47 92.53 13.23
N ARG A 318 28.30 92.52 12.57
CA ARG A 318 27.00 92.43 13.24
C ARG A 318 26.75 91.02 13.78
N ASN A 319 26.92 90.00 12.95
CA ASN A 319 26.72 88.61 13.35
C ASN A 319 27.77 88.15 14.36
N GLU A 320 29.01 88.60 14.19
CA GLU A 320 30.11 88.34 15.11
C GLU A 320 29.77 88.81 16.54
N ARG A 321 29.27 90.04 16.66
CA ARG A 321 28.80 90.59 17.94
C ARG A 321 27.68 89.76 18.53
N LYS A 322 26.63 89.45 17.76
CA LYS A 322 25.47 88.68 18.23
C LYS A 322 25.86 87.30 18.77
N ILE A 323 26.72 86.58 18.05
CA ILE A 323 27.20 85.26 18.46
C ILE A 323 28.02 85.37 19.74
N PHE A 324 28.93 86.35 19.83
CA PHE A 324 29.77 86.48 21.01
C PHE A 324 28.96 86.90 22.25
N ASP A 325 28.00 87.80 22.10
CA ASP A 325 27.11 88.21 23.20
C ASP A 325 26.27 87.02 23.69
N MET A 326 25.72 86.22 22.76
CA MET A 326 24.99 84.99 23.09
C MET A 326 25.88 83.95 23.78
N LEU A 327 27.13 83.76 23.31
CA LEU A 327 28.11 82.88 23.95
C LEU A 327 28.43 83.32 25.39
N VAL A 328 28.69 84.60 25.61
CA VAL A 328 28.97 85.12 26.96
C VAL A 328 27.76 84.92 27.85
N ASP A 329 26.56 85.21 27.37
CA ASP A 329 25.33 85.06 28.16
C ASP A 329 25.02 83.61 28.50
N GLU A 330 25.27 82.67 27.59
CA GLU A 330 25.02 81.26 27.84
C GLU A 330 26.06 80.63 28.77
N THR A 331 27.34 80.90 28.51
CA THR A 331 28.45 80.26 29.24
C THR A 331 28.63 80.80 30.66
N THR A 332 28.08 81.97 30.97
CA THR A 332 28.18 82.59 32.29
C THR A 332 27.03 82.25 33.24
N LYS A 333 26.05 81.45 32.79
CA LYS A 333 24.97 80.93 33.64
C LYS A 333 25.52 80.01 34.73
N THR A 334 24.80 79.93 35.84
CA THR A 334 25.14 79.04 36.95
C THR A 334 25.00 77.58 36.54
N GLY A 335 25.99 76.74 36.89
CA GLY A 335 25.94 75.30 36.61
C GLY A 335 26.43 74.90 35.22
N CYS A 336 26.97 75.85 34.44
CA CYS A 336 27.59 75.58 33.14
C CYS A 336 29.05 75.11 33.28
N SER A 337 29.55 74.40 32.27
CA SER A 337 30.96 73.99 32.16
C SER A 337 31.88 75.21 31.99
N GLN A 338 33.18 75.05 32.26
CA GLN A 338 34.15 76.10 31.93
C GLN A 338 34.34 76.21 30.41
N TYR A 339 34.34 77.43 29.87
CA TYR A 339 34.60 77.67 28.45
C TYR A 339 35.91 78.43 28.25
N PHE A 340 36.70 77.96 27.30
CA PHE A 340 37.87 78.65 26.77
C PHE A 340 37.57 79.07 25.34
N PHE A 341 37.44 80.38 25.14
CA PHE A 341 37.33 80.96 23.81
C PHE A 341 38.69 81.47 23.36
N VAL A 342 39.20 80.91 22.27
CA VAL A 342 40.44 81.34 21.63
C VAL A 342 40.04 82.08 20.35
N THR A 343 40.48 83.34 20.26
CA THR A 343 40.22 84.14 19.06
C THR A 343 41.39 85.08 18.79
N PRO A 344 41.83 85.21 17.53
CA PRO A 344 42.81 86.24 17.16
C PRO A 344 42.16 87.63 17.04
N LYS A 345 40.83 87.73 17.08
CA LYS A 345 40.09 88.96 16.82
C LYS A 345 39.41 89.47 18.08
N LEU A 346 39.93 90.56 18.61
CA LEU A 346 39.35 91.24 19.77
C LEU A 346 38.15 92.11 19.35
N LEU A 347 36.96 91.73 19.81
CA LEU A 347 35.75 92.52 19.67
C LEU A 347 35.78 93.73 20.63
N ARG A 348 35.69 94.96 20.10
CA ARG A 348 35.62 96.18 20.92
C ARG A 348 34.31 96.22 21.70
N ASN A 349 34.32 96.71 22.95
CA ASN A 349 33.14 96.76 23.84
C ASN A 349 32.50 95.39 24.08
N LEU A 350 33.32 94.37 24.35
CA LEU A 350 32.82 93.06 24.73
C LEU A 350 32.02 93.16 26.04
N LYS A 351 30.88 92.47 26.10
CA LYS A 351 30.07 92.39 27.32
C LYS A 351 30.90 91.78 28.44
N SER A 352 31.11 92.53 29.52
CA SER A 352 31.81 92.02 30.70
C SER A 352 30.83 91.28 31.62
N HIS A 353 31.29 90.18 32.19
CA HIS A 353 30.54 89.43 33.18
C HIS A 353 31.48 88.98 34.30
N LYS A 354 31.00 88.94 35.56
CA LYS A 354 31.83 88.59 36.73
C LYS A 354 32.46 87.19 36.67
N ARG A 355 31.90 86.32 35.84
CA ARG A 355 32.37 84.94 35.60
C ARG A 355 33.16 84.77 34.30
N ALA A 356 33.45 85.86 33.61
CA ALA A 356 34.27 85.85 32.39
C ALA A 356 35.62 86.52 32.68
N SER A 357 36.71 85.86 32.31
CA SER A 357 38.05 86.44 32.30
C SER A 357 38.55 86.55 30.86
N VAL A 358 39.26 87.63 30.55
CA VAL A 358 39.86 87.84 29.23
C VAL A 358 41.37 87.82 29.42
N HIS A 359 42.04 86.90 28.73
CA HIS A 359 43.50 86.81 28.71
C HIS A 359 44.00 87.27 27.33
N LEU A 360 44.78 88.34 27.31
CA LEU A 360 45.43 88.83 26.11
C LEU A 360 46.85 88.26 26.03
N VAL A 361 47.09 87.36 25.08
CA VAL A 361 48.40 86.75 24.87
C VAL A 361 49.17 87.57 23.86
N PHE A 362 50.23 88.23 24.32
CA PHE A 362 51.16 88.97 23.46
C PHE A 362 52.33 88.06 23.08
N ASN A 363 52.53 87.81 21.79
CA ASN A 363 53.66 87.01 21.28
C ASN A 363 54.46 87.81 20.24
N GLY A 364 55.19 88.83 20.71
CA GLY A 364 56.02 89.70 19.87
C GLY A 364 57.48 89.70 20.33
N ARG A 365 58.42 89.84 19.38
CA ARG A 365 59.87 89.96 19.66
C ARG A 365 60.24 91.16 20.56
N MET A 366 59.32 92.13 20.72
CA MET A 366 59.52 93.38 21.46
C MET A 366 58.95 93.34 22.89
N ILE A 367 58.56 92.16 23.41
CA ILE A 367 58.07 92.03 24.78
C ILE A 367 59.27 91.84 25.72
N GLU A 368 59.66 92.91 26.41
CA GLU A 368 60.86 92.94 27.28
C GLU A 368 60.66 92.22 28.63
N SER A 369 59.41 91.99 29.06
CA SER A 369 59.09 91.32 30.33
C SER A 369 57.84 90.45 30.21
N LYS A 370 57.90 89.23 30.77
CA LYS A 370 56.79 88.26 30.78
C LYS A 370 55.58 88.73 31.58
N ASP A 371 55.74 89.72 32.46
CA ASP A 371 54.70 90.18 33.40
C ASP A 371 54.08 91.54 33.03
N ALA A 372 54.43 92.12 31.87
CA ALA A 372 54.08 93.50 31.51
C ALA A 372 52.57 93.78 31.32
N PHE A 373 51.72 92.75 31.25
CA PHE A 373 50.30 92.90 30.89
C PHE A 373 49.30 92.29 31.88
N MET A 374 49.64 92.18 33.18
CA MET A 374 48.60 91.91 34.19
C MET A 374 47.59 93.06 34.22
N PHE A 375 46.49 92.92 33.49
CA PHE A 375 45.32 93.79 33.63
C PHE A 375 44.68 93.51 35.00
N VAL A 376 44.91 94.42 35.94
CA VAL A 376 44.12 94.50 37.18
C VAL A 376 42.73 94.97 36.77
N MET A 377 41.74 94.09 36.85
CA MET A 377 40.34 94.48 36.65
C MET A 377 39.94 95.47 37.77
N PRO A 378 39.25 96.58 37.45
CA PRO A 378 38.75 97.48 38.48
C PRO A 378 37.71 96.74 39.33
N SER A 379 37.85 96.88 40.65
CA SER A 379 37.01 96.31 41.71
C SER A 379 35.56 96.72 41.64
#